data_AF-A0A6G0KEX8-F1
#
_entry.id   AF-A0A6G0KEX8-F1
#
_cell.length_a   1.000
_cell.length_b   1.000
_cell.length_c   1.000
_cell.angle_alpha   90.00
_cell.angle_beta   90.00
_cell.angle_gamma   90.00
#
_symmetry.space_group_name_H-M   'P 1'
#
loop_
_entity.id
_entity.type
_entity.pdbx_description
1 polymer ?
#
loop_
_entity_poly.entity_id
_entity_poly.type
_entity_poly.pdbx_seq_one_letter_code
_entity_poly.pdbx_strand_id
1 'polypeptide(L)'
;MNSMANQWLSFSQLIECAEMKKLVWRLRKKSARISVDTCSSSESSFESMALARRRKSSVAAKASSHCAVCTKSFGLLGSGKKACRVCGQMVCSKCQVRKTVCTVRPWENAAILEKKLPVCGPCIQDVLSDNALDVARDEVHLRVYTRDSDWWSMSE
;
A
#
# COMPACT_ATOMS: atom_id res chain seq x y z
N MET A 1 19.87 24.40 25.48
CA MET A 1 18.83 25.06 24.66
C MET A 1 18.28 24.18 23.52
N ASN A 2 18.45 22.84 23.52
CA ASN A 2 17.96 21.97 22.43
C ASN A 2 16.74 21.10 22.79
N SER A 3 16.21 21.22 24.02
CA SER A 3 15.12 20.35 24.53
C SER A 3 13.83 20.48 23.71
N MET A 4 13.40 21.71 23.42
CA MET A 4 12.22 21.97 22.61
C MET A 4 12.37 21.39 21.20
N ALA A 5 13.50 21.64 20.52
CA ALA A 5 13.77 21.10 19.19
C ALA A 5 13.72 19.56 19.14
N ASN A 6 14.31 18.90 20.14
CA ASN A 6 14.28 17.43 20.25
C ASN A 6 12.85 16.88 20.44
N GLN A 7 12.00 17.58 21.21
CA GLN A 7 10.60 17.21 21.37
C GLN A 7 9.86 17.31 20.03
N TRP A 8 9.99 18.42 19.31
CA TRP A 8 9.36 18.59 17.99
C TRP A 8 9.79 17.52 16.98
N LEU A 9 11.08 17.19 16.94
CA LEU A 9 11.59 16.12 16.09
C LEU A 9 10.98 14.76 16.46
N SER A 10 10.90 14.45 17.76
CA SER A 10 10.28 13.21 18.25
C SER A 10 8.82 13.10 17.82
N PHE A 11 8.04 14.18 17.96
CA PHE A 11 6.65 14.21 17.51
C PHE A 11 6.52 13.99 16.00
N SER A 12 7.38 14.62 15.18
CA SER A 12 7.36 14.42 13.73
C SER A 12 7.66 12.97 13.33
N GLN A 13 8.60 12.31 14.01
CA GLN A 13 8.93 10.89 13.77
C GLN A 13 7.77 9.97 14.15
N LEU A 14 7.07 10.25 15.24
CA LEU A 14 5.89 9.48 15.64
C LEU A 14 4.76 9.58 14.60
N ILE A 15 4.55 10.78 14.05
CA ILE A 15 3.57 11.01 12.98
C ILE A 15 3.97 10.22 11.73
N GLU A 16 5.23 10.32 11.30
CA GLU A 16 5.73 9.58 10.13
C GLU A 16 5.59 8.06 10.32
N CYS A 17 5.94 7.54 11.49
CA CYS A 17 5.74 6.13 11.83
C CYS A 17 4.26 5.72 11.73
N ALA A 18 3.34 6.53 12.24
CA ALA A 18 1.91 6.26 12.15
C ALA A 18 1.43 6.24 10.69
N GLU A 19 1.85 7.20 9.87
CA GLU A 19 1.55 7.24 8.44
C GLU A 19 2.09 6.01 7.68
N MET A 20 3.34 5.62 7.96
CA MET A 20 3.94 4.45 7.32
C MET A 20 3.23 3.16 7.73
N LYS A 21 2.77 3.07 8.97
CA LYS A 21 1.96 1.95 9.45
C LYS A 21 0.63 1.85 8.69
N LYS A 22 -0.08 2.97 8.50
CA LYS A 22 -1.31 3.01 7.67
C LYS A 22 -1.03 2.58 6.22
N LEU A 23 0.09 3.02 5.65
CA LEU A 23 0.50 2.60 4.30
C LEU A 23 0.72 1.08 4.23
N VAL A 24 1.46 0.50 5.19
CA VAL A 24 1.69 -0.95 5.26
C VAL A 24 0.38 -1.70 5.41
N TRP A 25 -0.53 -1.25 6.28
CA TRP A 25 -1.86 -1.84 6.43
C TRP A 25 -2.62 -1.91 5.09
N ARG A 26 -2.62 -0.84 4.29
CA ARG A 26 -3.25 -0.85 2.96
C ARG A 26 -2.61 -1.87 2.02
N LEU A 27 -1.28 -2.01 2.06
CA LEU A 27 -0.55 -2.97 1.24
C LEU A 27 -0.87 -4.42 1.64
N ARG A 28 -0.96 -4.72 2.95
CA ARG A 28 -1.40 -6.02 3.46
C ARG A 28 -2.83 -6.33 3.03
N LYS A 29 -3.76 -5.39 3.23
CA LYS A 29 -5.19 -5.54 2.85
C LYS A 29 -5.36 -5.80 1.35
N LYS A 30 -4.55 -5.17 0.50
CA LYS A 30 -4.52 -5.46 -0.94
C LYS A 30 -4.02 -6.87 -1.24
N SER A 31 -2.92 -7.31 -0.63
CA SER A 31 -2.34 -8.64 -0.86
C SER A 31 -3.28 -9.76 -0.41
N ALA A 32 -3.96 -9.56 0.72
CA ALA A 32 -5.01 -10.47 1.21
C ALA A 32 -6.17 -10.61 0.20
N ARG A 33 -6.64 -9.51 -0.38
CA ARG A 33 -7.70 -9.55 -1.42
C ARG A 33 -7.28 -10.31 -2.67
N ILE A 34 -6.04 -10.10 -3.14
CA ILE A 34 -5.49 -10.83 -4.30
C ILE A 34 -5.44 -12.34 -4.04
N SER A 35 -5.16 -12.75 -2.80
CA SER A 35 -5.09 -14.16 -2.42
C SER A 35 -6.47 -14.84 -2.46
N VAL A 36 -7.53 -14.13 -2.08
CA VAL A 36 -8.92 -14.66 -2.10
C VAL A 36 -9.48 -14.78 -3.52
N ASP A 37 -9.11 -13.87 -4.42
CA ASP A 37 -9.55 -13.95 -5.83
C ASP A 37 -8.93 -15.16 -6.56
N THR A 38 -7.78 -15.66 -6.10
CA THR A 38 -7.08 -16.80 -6.74
C THR A 38 -7.67 -18.16 -6.36
N CYS A 39 -8.40 -18.26 -5.23
CA CYS A 39 -9.04 -19.51 -4.79
C CYS A 39 -10.51 -19.65 -5.18
N SER A 40 -11.11 -18.62 -5.78
CA SER A 40 -12.55 -18.60 -6.13
C SER A 40 -12.86 -19.14 -7.53
N SER A 41 -11.95 -19.87 -8.17
CA SER A 41 -12.23 -20.57 -9.45
C SER A 41 -13.09 -21.84 -9.29
N SER A 42 -13.80 -21.98 -8.17
CA SER A 42 -14.72 -23.09 -7.93
C SER A 42 -16.12 -22.51 -7.70
N GLU A 43 -16.97 -22.67 -8.70
CA GLU A 43 -18.37 -22.30 -8.71
C GLU A 43 -19.09 -22.74 -7.42
N SER A 44 -19.64 -21.81 -6.63
CA SER A 44 -20.85 -22.08 -5.85
C SER A 44 -21.58 -20.77 -5.52
N SER A 45 -22.87 -20.77 -5.80
CA SER A 45 -23.79 -19.65 -5.65
C SER A 45 -24.41 -19.64 -4.25
N PHE A 46 -24.26 -18.54 -3.50
CA PHE A 46 -25.35 -17.89 -2.76
C PHE A 46 -24.89 -16.54 -2.16
N GLU A 47 -25.80 -15.57 -2.20
CA GLU A 47 -25.67 -14.14 -1.84
C GLU A 47 -25.32 -13.86 -0.37
N SER A 48 -24.45 -12.86 -0.12
CA SER A 48 -24.86 -11.68 0.67
C SER A 48 -23.83 -10.55 0.67
N MET A 49 -24.35 -9.39 0.28
CA MET A 49 -23.76 -8.07 0.14
C MET A 49 -23.10 -7.49 1.40
N ALA A 50 -21.87 -6.98 1.26
CA ALA A 50 -21.48 -5.67 1.81
C ALA A 50 -20.16 -5.19 1.17
N LEU A 51 -20.18 -3.95 0.65
CA LEU A 51 -19.06 -3.21 0.03
C LEU A 51 -18.80 -3.42 -1.47
N ALA A 52 -19.88 -3.42 -2.26
CA ALA A 52 -19.83 -2.96 -3.65
C ALA A 52 -19.60 -1.44 -3.72
N ARG A 53 -18.40 -0.97 -3.39
CA ARG A 53 -17.92 0.37 -3.78
C ARG A 53 -16.73 0.20 -4.70
N ARG A 54 -17.06 0.18 -6.00
CA ARG A 54 -16.20 0.31 -7.19
C ARG A 54 -14.69 0.29 -6.93
N ARG A 55 -14.00 -0.72 -7.48
CA ARG A 55 -12.92 -0.52 -8.46
C ARG A 55 -12.49 -1.85 -9.08
N LYS A 56 -12.77 -1.94 -10.39
CA LYS A 56 -12.30 -2.88 -11.41
C LYS A 56 -11.26 -3.90 -10.95
N SER A 57 -11.72 -5.15 -10.92
CA SER A 57 -10.99 -6.42 -11.00
C SER A 57 -9.65 -6.33 -11.74
N SER A 58 -8.63 -6.84 -11.06
CA SER A 58 -7.60 -7.84 -11.48
C SER A 58 -7.58 -8.40 -12.91
N VAL A 59 -7.85 -7.60 -13.94
CA VAL A 59 -7.52 -7.96 -15.33
C VAL A 59 -6.16 -7.37 -15.63
N ALA A 60 -5.20 -8.25 -15.95
CA ALA A 60 -3.86 -8.00 -16.46
C ALA A 60 -3.66 -6.53 -16.85
N ALA A 61 -2.82 -5.82 -16.08
CA ALA A 61 -2.56 -4.38 -16.21
C ALA A 61 -2.34 -4.02 -17.68
N LYS A 62 -3.42 -3.62 -18.36
CA LYS A 62 -3.36 -3.15 -19.75
C LYS A 62 -2.42 -1.97 -19.68
N ALA A 63 -1.24 -2.11 -20.27
CA ALA A 63 -0.13 -1.17 -20.08
C ALA A 63 -0.64 0.22 -20.48
N SER A 64 -1.00 1.04 -19.48
CA SER A 64 -1.56 2.34 -19.78
C SER A 64 -0.45 3.16 -20.43
N SER A 65 -0.77 3.81 -21.54
CA SER A 65 0.14 4.75 -22.20
C SER A 65 0.16 6.10 -21.50
N HIS A 66 -0.69 6.32 -20.50
CA HIS A 66 -0.85 7.59 -19.78
C HIS A 66 -0.73 7.40 -18.26
N CYS A 67 -0.24 8.45 -17.59
CA CYS A 67 -0.20 8.54 -16.14
C CYS A 67 -1.61 8.57 -15.56
N ALA A 68 -1.91 7.70 -14.59
CA ALA A 68 -3.24 7.65 -13.97
C ALA A 68 -3.57 8.88 -13.09
N VAL A 69 -2.60 9.74 -12.79
CA VAL A 69 -2.78 10.94 -11.98
C VAL A 69 -2.92 12.19 -12.83
N CYS A 70 -1.90 12.49 -13.66
CA CYS A 70 -1.86 13.72 -14.45
C CYS A 70 -2.27 13.54 -15.92
N THR A 71 -2.72 12.34 -16.30
CA THR A 71 -3.17 11.94 -17.64
C THR A 71 -2.18 12.17 -18.78
N LYS A 72 -0.98 12.68 -18.53
CA LYS A 72 0.08 12.84 -19.54
C LYS A 72 0.52 11.48 -20.06
N SER A 73 0.72 11.40 -21.38
CA SER A 73 1.29 10.22 -22.01
C SER A 73 2.70 9.96 -21.50
N PHE A 74 3.06 8.69 -21.40
CA PHE A 74 4.43 8.27 -21.21
C PHE A 74 5.14 8.47 -22.55
N GLY A 75 6.20 9.28 -22.58
CA GLY A 75 6.95 9.55 -23.81
C GLY A 75 7.57 8.30 -24.42
N LEU A 76 8.07 8.41 -25.66
CA LEU A 76 8.63 7.31 -26.46
C LEU A 76 9.74 6.52 -25.74
N LEU A 77 10.53 7.16 -24.87
CA LEU A 77 11.58 6.52 -24.09
C LEU A 77 11.05 5.72 -22.88
N GLY A 78 9.74 5.78 -22.59
CA GLY A 78 9.04 4.95 -21.61
C GLY A 78 9.56 4.99 -20.17
N SER A 79 10.59 5.79 -19.90
CA SER A 79 11.46 5.67 -18.74
C SER A 79 10.88 6.43 -17.55
N GLY A 80 10.95 5.80 -16.37
CA GLY A 80 10.56 6.43 -15.11
C GLY A 80 9.09 6.29 -14.72
N LYS A 81 8.26 5.54 -15.47
CA LYS A 81 6.94 5.12 -15.00
C LYS A 81 7.05 3.92 -14.06
N LYS A 82 6.26 3.90 -13.00
CA LYS A 82 6.14 2.77 -12.07
C LYS A 82 4.69 2.57 -11.69
N ALA A 83 4.33 1.33 -11.35
CA ALA A 83 3.02 1.04 -10.78
C ALA A 83 2.97 1.49 -9.32
N CYS A 84 1.95 2.25 -8.94
CA CYS A 84 1.67 2.57 -7.53
C CYS A 84 1.45 1.29 -6.75
N ARG A 85 2.18 1.07 -5.66
CA ARG A 85 2.08 -0.16 -4.87
C ARG A 85 0.72 -0.31 -4.17
N VAL A 86 0.04 0.80 -3.87
CA VAL A 86 -1.31 0.81 -3.31
C VAL A 86 -2.36 0.51 -4.40
N CYS A 87 -2.58 1.39 -5.37
CA CYS A 87 -3.67 1.21 -6.34
C CYS A 87 -3.33 0.37 -7.59
N GLY A 88 -2.06 0.02 -7.82
CA GLY A 88 -1.60 -0.75 -8.98
C GLY A 88 -1.51 0.03 -10.30
N GLN A 89 -2.00 1.26 -10.36
CA GLN A 89 -2.01 2.06 -11.59
C GLN A 89 -0.61 2.58 -11.97
N MET A 90 -0.35 2.76 -13.27
CA MET A 90 0.92 3.32 -13.76
C MET A 90 0.96 4.84 -13.56
N VAL A 91 2.08 5.32 -13.04
CA VAL A 91 2.26 6.72 -12.63
C VAL A 91 3.62 7.21 -13.11
N CYS A 92 3.68 8.47 -13.57
CA CYS A 92 4.95 9.07 -13.99
C CYS A 92 5.83 9.44 -12.78
N SER A 93 7.10 9.71 -13.03
CA SER A 93 8.08 10.05 -12.00
C SER A 93 7.71 11.26 -11.14
N LYS A 94 6.98 12.23 -11.69
CA LYS A 94 6.52 13.44 -10.98
C LYS A 94 5.29 13.20 -10.09
N CYS A 95 4.47 12.21 -10.41
CA CYS A 95 3.22 11.93 -9.69
C CYS A 95 3.38 10.79 -8.67
N GLN A 96 4.52 10.10 -8.67
CA GLN A 96 4.87 9.13 -7.64
C GLN A 96 5.66 9.81 -6.53
N VAL A 97 5.41 9.35 -5.30
CA VAL A 97 6.18 9.63 -4.11
C VAL A 97 6.84 8.32 -3.69
N ARG A 98 8.14 8.35 -3.43
CA ARG A 98 8.85 7.16 -2.92
C ARG A 98 8.74 7.15 -1.40
N LYS A 99 8.04 6.16 -0.85
CA LYS A 99 7.93 5.95 0.60
C LYS A 99 8.73 4.72 1.00
N THR A 100 9.46 4.82 2.10
CA THR A 100 10.16 3.68 2.70
C THR A 100 9.25 3.11 3.78
N VAL A 101 8.98 1.81 3.71
CA VAL A 101 8.23 1.09 4.75
C VAL A 101 9.13 0.07 5.41
N CYS A 102 8.93 -0.15 6.70
CA CYS A 102 9.71 -1.07 7.49
C CYS A 102 8.83 -2.19 8.04
N THR A 103 9.32 -3.42 8.05
CA THR A 103 8.68 -4.55 8.73
C THR A 103 9.72 -5.36 9.50
N VAL A 104 9.29 -6.04 10.56
CA VAL A 104 10.14 -6.93 11.34
C VAL A 104 9.96 -8.35 10.84
N ARG A 105 11.04 -9.10 10.64
CA ARG A 105 10.94 -10.55 10.39
C ARG A 105 10.50 -11.27 11.67
N PRO A 106 9.34 -11.95 11.69
CA PRO A 106 8.84 -12.58 12.92
C PRO A 106 9.70 -13.73 13.44
N TRP A 107 10.43 -14.42 12.56
CA TRP A 107 11.15 -15.66 12.89
C TRP A 107 12.63 -15.45 13.28
N GLU A 108 13.19 -14.26 13.01
CA GLU A 108 14.61 -13.95 13.22
C GLU A 108 14.84 -12.81 14.21
N ASN A 109 13.85 -12.45 15.04
CA ASN A 109 13.95 -11.55 16.21
C ASN A 109 15.00 -10.41 16.15
N ALA A 110 15.20 -9.72 15.01
CA ALA A 110 16.10 -8.56 14.91
C ALA A 110 16.14 -7.86 13.55
N ALA A 111 15.88 -8.57 12.43
CA ALA A 111 16.06 -7.95 11.12
C ALA A 111 14.87 -7.03 10.76
N ILE A 112 15.13 -5.71 10.79
CA ILE A 112 14.27 -4.71 10.17
C ILE A 112 14.48 -4.78 8.66
N LEU A 113 13.42 -5.09 7.91
CA LEU A 113 13.42 -5.03 6.47
C LEU A 113 12.85 -3.69 6.03
N GLU A 114 13.65 -2.92 5.31
CA GLU A 114 13.22 -1.67 4.69
C GLU A 114 12.95 -1.86 3.20
N LYS A 115 11.85 -1.30 2.69
CA LYS A 115 11.53 -1.34 1.27
C LYS A 115 11.03 0.00 0.79
N LYS A 116 11.64 0.49 -0.29
CA LYS A 116 11.25 1.73 -0.96
C LYS A 116 10.21 1.44 -2.04
N LEU A 117 9.02 2.02 -1.87
CA LEU A 117 7.86 1.76 -2.70
C LEU A 117 7.39 3.03 -3.43
N PRO A 118 7.09 2.97 -4.73
CA PRO A 118 6.41 4.05 -5.43
C PRO A 118 4.92 4.07 -5.08
N VAL A 119 4.41 5.21 -4.63
CA VAL A 119 3.00 5.43 -4.30
C VAL A 119 2.52 6.73 -4.95
N CYS A 120 1.35 6.76 -5.56
CA CYS A 120 0.84 8.00 -6.17
C CYS A 120 0.38 9.02 -5.12
N GLY A 121 0.44 10.31 -5.47
CA GLY A 121 -0.06 11.40 -4.62
C GLY A 121 -1.47 11.16 -4.05
N PRO A 122 -2.47 10.76 -4.85
CA PRO A 122 -3.81 10.46 -4.33
C PRO A 122 -3.82 9.35 -3.27
N CYS A 123 -3.08 8.25 -3.48
CA CYS A 123 -3.00 7.19 -2.47
C CYS A 123 -2.26 7.62 -1.20
N ILE A 124 -1.30 8.54 -1.30
CA ILE A 124 -0.69 9.16 -0.12
C ILE A 124 -1.74 9.97 0.64
N GLN A 125 -2.52 10.82 -0.05
CA GLN A 125 -3.58 11.60 0.60
C GLN A 125 -4.61 10.69 1.30
N ASP A 126 -5.02 9.62 0.64
CA ASP A 126 -5.91 8.62 1.25
C ASP A 126 -5.31 8.05 2.55
N VAL A 127 -4.03 7.65 2.53
CA VAL A 127 -3.31 7.13 3.71
C VAL A 127 -3.26 8.14 4.84
N LEU A 128 -3.00 9.41 4.53
CA LEU A 128 -2.96 10.49 5.54
C LEU A 128 -4.34 10.71 6.16
N SER A 129 -5.40 10.63 5.35
CA SER A 129 -6.79 10.83 5.77
C SER A 129 -7.43 9.66 6.51
N ASP A 130 -6.84 8.46 6.45
CA ASP A 130 -7.41 7.27 7.10
C ASP A 130 -7.50 7.44 8.62
N ASN A 131 -8.61 6.99 9.20
CA ASN A 131 -8.79 6.97 10.64
C ASN A 131 -7.87 5.92 11.27
N ALA A 132 -6.95 6.35 12.14
CA ALA A 132 -5.99 5.46 12.79
C ALA A 132 -6.65 4.40 13.68
N LEU A 133 -7.80 4.70 14.30
CA LEU A 133 -8.55 3.74 15.13
C LEU A 133 -9.13 2.61 14.29
N ASP A 134 -9.71 2.93 13.13
CA ASP A 134 -10.27 1.93 12.22
C ASP A 134 -9.16 1.05 11.63
N VAL A 135 -8.02 1.66 11.28
CA VAL A 135 -6.83 0.91 10.84
C VAL A 135 -6.36 -0.05 11.94
N ALA A 136 -6.26 0.40 13.19
CA ALA A 136 -5.83 -0.45 14.30
C ALA A 136 -6.81 -1.60 14.57
N ARG A 137 -8.11 -1.34 14.49
CA ARG A 137 -9.16 -2.38 14.61
C ARG A 137 -9.03 -3.40 13.49
N ASP A 138 -8.93 -2.97 12.23
CA ASP A 138 -8.77 -3.86 11.09
C ASP A 138 -7.47 -4.69 11.19
N GLU A 139 -6.37 -4.11 11.67
CA GLU A 139 -5.11 -4.84 11.86
C GLU A 139 -5.23 -6.00 12.84
N VAL A 140 -5.96 -5.83 13.96
CA VAL A 140 -6.19 -6.91 14.92
C VAL A 140 -6.90 -8.09 14.25
N HIS A 141 -7.88 -7.81 13.40
CA HIS A 141 -8.59 -8.83 12.63
C HIS A 141 -7.70 -9.45 11.54
N LEU A 142 -6.90 -8.65 10.82
CA LEU A 142 -6.03 -9.12 9.72
C LEU A 142 -4.82 -9.94 10.19
N ARG A 143 -4.29 -9.68 11.39
CA ARG A 143 -3.17 -10.45 11.98
C ARG A 143 -3.50 -11.94 12.14
N VAL A 144 -4.79 -12.28 12.22
CA VAL A 144 -5.24 -13.68 12.28
C VAL A 144 -5.07 -14.39 10.93
N TYR A 145 -5.02 -13.66 9.82
CA TYR A 145 -5.11 -14.22 8.46
C TYR A 145 -3.88 -14.07 7.57
N THR A 146 -3.01 -13.08 7.81
CA THR A 146 -1.86 -12.83 6.94
C THR A 146 -0.54 -13.03 7.68
N ARG A 147 0.26 -14.01 7.25
CA ARG A 147 1.64 -14.14 7.70
C ARG A 147 2.41 -12.94 7.13
N ASP A 148 3.12 -12.20 7.98
CA ASP A 148 3.83 -10.96 7.59
C ASP A 148 4.85 -11.17 6.43
N SER A 149 5.17 -12.42 6.10
CA SER A 149 5.99 -12.83 4.96
C SER A 149 5.38 -12.57 3.58
N ASP A 150 4.06 -12.67 3.43
CA ASP A 150 3.50 -12.98 2.10
C ASP A 150 3.38 -11.75 1.19
N TRP A 151 3.19 -10.56 1.78
CA TRP A 151 3.15 -9.30 1.04
C TRP A 151 4.55 -8.79 0.63
N TRP A 152 5.60 -9.20 1.36
CA TRP A 152 6.98 -8.77 1.09
C TRP A 152 7.54 -9.43 -0.17
N SER A 153 7.23 -10.73 -0.37
CA SER A 153 7.64 -11.54 -1.52
C SER A 153 6.87 -11.20 -2.81
N MET A 154 5.61 -10.76 -2.73
CA MET A 154 4.80 -10.38 -3.90
C MET A 154 5.20 -9.06 -4.59
N SER A 155 6.28 -8.42 -4.16
CA SER A 155 6.64 -7.08 -4.65
C SER A 155 8.05 -6.94 -5.19
N GLU A 156 8.61 -8.03 -5.70
CA GLU A 156 9.69 -8.03 -6.70
C GLU A 156 9.14 -7.69 -8.09
#